data_AF-A0A7S1F7A8-F1
#
_entry.id   AF-A0A7S1F7A8-F1
#
_cell.length_a   1.000
_cell.length_b   1.000
_cell.length_c   1.000
_cell.angle_alpha   90.00
_cell.angle_beta   90.00
_cell.angle_gamma   90.00
#
_symmetry.space_group_name_H-M   'P 1'
#
loop_
_entity.id
_entity.type
_entity.pdbx_description
1 polymer ?
#
loop_
_entity_poly.entity_id
_entity_poly.type
_entity_poly.pdbx_seq_one_letter_code
_entity_poly.pdbx_strand_id
1 'polypeptide(L)'
;LKPLTAQVMWFAKAPRNWCCAGALRNLSQAMSMRRLSLIVRSLGLFASALFASRSVFHAMNPDFVDFWSFCHWLGVVLMGLVVMGISLQLELSGTIYCEQWRMSSYFLNRLVLIIFYGWLGFFCMGSLTGYEWIILARVSGVTCWITAGANFTLAALVDGEDLGDEGEIVEQQKVSPRKNQAAERSPPKVHGHSYDHQTWAGSGNSSPHSYGGSHKIATPHHSWNTVGGSHKSGPPLQSGNSGHW
;
A
#
# COMPACT_ATOMS: atom_id res chain seq x y z
N LEU A 1 -21.92 -28.80 55.01
CA LEU A 1 -20.90 -29.45 54.17
C LEU A 1 -21.55 -29.81 52.83
N LYS A 2 -21.08 -29.24 51.72
CA LYS A 2 -21.52 -29.58 50.34
C LYS A 2 -20.29 -30.06 49.56
N PRO A 3 -20.33 -31.21 48.87
CA PRO A 3 -19.18 -31.72 48.13
C PRO A 3 -19.01 -30.92 46.81
N LEU A 4 -17.84 -30.31 46.68
CA LEU A 4 -17.36 -29.48 45.58
C LEU A 4 -16.32 -30.30 44.77
N THR A 5 -16.73 -31.40 44.12
CA THR A 5 -15.75 -32.33 43.49
C THR A 5 -16.27 -33.06 42.24
N ALA A 6 -16.95 -32.36 41.32
CA ALA A 6 -17.41 -33.01 40.08
C ALA A 6 -17.39 -32.12 38.83
N GLN A 7 -16.40 -31.23 38.68
CA GLN A 7 -16.29 -30.38 37.48
C GLN A 7 -14.91 -30.38 36.80
N VAL A 8 -14.07 -31.37 37.07
CA VAL A 8 -12.72 -31.45 36.50
C VAL A 8 -12.47 -32.81 35.88
N MET A 9 -13.09 -33.11 34.73
CA MET A 9 -12.61 -34.21 33.86
C MET A 9 -13.23 -34.26 32.44
N TRP A 10 -13.74 -33.15 31.90
CA TRP A 10 -14.28 -33.12 30.52
C TRP A 10 -13.30 -32.66 29.43
N PHE A 11 -12.01 -32.47 29.74
CA PHE A 11 -10.97 -32.30 28.70
C PHE A 11 -10.59 -33.65 28.06
N ALA A 12 -11.59 -34.42 27.66
CA ALA A 12 -11.45 -35.64 26.91
C ALA A 12 -10.91 -35.32 25.52
N LYS A 13 -9.59 -35.42 25.38
CA LYS A 13 -8.89 -35.93 24.19
C LYS A 13 -9.40 -35.35 22.86
N ALA A 14 -9.24 -34.04 22.69
CA ALA A 14 -9.36 -33.44 21.37
C ALA A 14 -8.42 -34.18 20.40
N PRO A 15 -8.90 -34.65 19.23
CA PRO A 15 -8.09 -35.42 18.29
C PRO A 15 -6.97 -34.52 17.74
N ARG A 16 -5.71 -34.84 18.09
CA ARG A 16 -4.49 -34.10 17.65
C ARG A 16 -4.41 -33.90 16.13
N ASN A 17 -5.07 -34.78 15.38
CA ASN A 17 -5.20 -34.79 13.93
C ASN A 17 -5.97 -33.57 13.38
N TRP A 18 -6.86 -32.93 14.16
CA TRP A 18 -7.56 -31.72 13.72
C TRP A 18 -6.67 -30.47 13.75
N CYS A 19 -5.74 -30.39 14.71
CA CYS A 19 -4.80 -29.27 14.81
C CYS A 19 -3.80 -29.26 13.63
N CYS A 20 -3.29 -30.42 13.21
CA CYS A 20 -2.34 -30.49 12.08
C CYS A 20 -2.99 -30.13 10.74
N ALA A 21 -4.23 -30.55 10.50
CA ALA A 21 -4.94 -30.25 9.26
C ALA A 21 -5.26 -28.76 9.12
N GLY A 22 -5.64 -28.08 10.22
CA GLY A 22 -5.83 -26.64 10.24
C GLY A 22 -4.52 -25.87 9.98
N ALA A 23 -3.45 -26.23 10.69
CA ALA A 23 -2.14 -25.59 10.52
C ALA A 23 -1.59 -25.70 9.08
N LEU A 24 -1.76 -26.85 8.43
CA LEU A 24 -1.33 -27.05 7.03
C LEU A 24 -2.13 -26.19 6.04
N ARG A 25 -3.44 -26.02 6.25
CA ARG A 25 -4.29 -25.15 5.42
C ARG A 25 -3.86 -23.69 5.55
N ASN A 26 -3.63 -23.22 6.77
CA ASN A 26 -3.18 -21.85 7.05
C ASN A 26 -1.80 -21.58 6.44
N LEU A 27 -0.86 -22.53 6.52
CA LEU A 27 0.46 -22.41 5.88
C LEU A 27 0.35 -22.37 4.34
N SER A 28 -0.51 -23.20 3.76
CA SER A 28 -0.76 -23.19 2.31
C SER A 28 -1.40 -21.87 1.86
N GLN A 29 -2.37 -21.34 2.61
CA GLN A 29 -3.00 -20.05 2.34
C GLN A 29 -1.98 -18.90 2.46
N ALA A 30 -1.18 -18.87 3.52
CA ALA A 30 -0.16 -17.85 3.72
C ALA A 30 0.88 -17.85 2.58
N MET A 31 1.32 -19.03 2.14
CA MET A 31 2.23 -19.14 0.99
C MET A 31 1.57 -18.70 -0.33
N SER A 32 0.29 -19.01 -0.52
CA SER A 32 -0.49 -18.59 -1.69
C SER A 32 -0.65 -17.07 -1.74
N MET A 33 -1.02 -16.44 -0.61
CA MET A 33 -1.20 -14.99 -0.50
C MET A 33 0.09 -14.22 -0.79
N ARG A 34 1.24 -14.72 -0.32
CA ARG A 34 2.55 -14.13 -0.65
C ARG A 34 2.83 -14.17 -2.15
N ARG A 35 2.56 -15.30 -2.81
CA ARG A 35 2.76 -15.44 -4.27
C ARG A 35 1.81 -14.54 -5.05
N LEU A 36 0.52 -14.52 -4.70
CA LEU A 36 -0.46 -13.65 -5.34
C LEU A 36 -0.08 -12.18 -5.19
N SER A 37 0.35 -11.76 -3.99
CA SER A 37 0.83 -10.40 -3.77
C SER A 37 2.02 -10.07 -4.68
N LEU A 38 3.01 -10.96 -4.81
CA LEU A 38 4.15 -10.75 -5.71
C LEU A 38 3.74 -10.64 -7.18
N ILE A 39 2.80 -11.48 -7.63
CA ILE A 39 2.28 -11.42 -9.01
C ILE A 39 1.60 -10.08 -9.25
N VAL A 40 0.73 -9.63 -8.34
CA VAL A 40 0.04 -8.34 -8.45
C VAL A 40 1.01 -7.16 -8.47
N ARG A 41 2.06 -7.21 -7.64
CA ARG A 41 3.14 -6.20 -7.66
C ARG A 41 3.88 -6.19 -8.99
N SER A 42 4.21 -7.37 -9.53
CA SER A 42 4.88 -7.47 -10.83
C SER A 42 4.02 -6.91 -11.98
N LEU A 43 2.70 -7.13 -11.94
CA LEU A 43 1.74 -6.55 -12.88
C LEU A 43 1.64 -5.02 -12.74
N GLY A 44 1.67 -4.51 -11.51
CA GLY A 44 1.74 -3.07 -11.24
C GLY A 44 2.98 -2.43 -11.83
N LEU A 45 4.16 -2.98 -11.51
CA LEU A 45 5.44 -2.52 -12.09
C LEU A 45 5.45 -2.58 -13.61
N PHE A 46 4.90 -3.66 -14.19
CA PHE A 46 4.79 -3.80 -15.64
C PHE A 46 3.89 -2.72 -16.26
N ALA A 47 2.73 -2.44 -15.67
CA ALA A 47 1.84 -1.37 -16.11
C ALA A 47 2.51 0.01 -16.03
N SER A 48 3.22 0.29 -14.93
CA SER A 48 3.97 1.53 -14.77
C SER A 48 5.13 1.65 -15.75
N ALA A 49 5.82 0.55 -16.07
CA ALA A 49 6.89 0.52 -17.08
C ALA A 49 6.33 0.79 -18.49
N LEU A 50 5.18 0.21 -18.85
CA LEU A 50 4.50 0.53 -20.11
C LEU A 50 4.16 2.02 -20.19
N PHE A 51 3.64 2.60 -19.12
CA PHE A 51 3.30 4.03 -19.08
C PHE A 51 4.54 4.93 -19.15
N ALA A 52 5.61 4.57 -18.46
CA ALA A 52 6.89 5.27 -18.53
C ALA A 52 7.48 5.20 -19.94
N SER A 53 7.45 4.03 -20.59
CA SER A 53 7.93 3.86 -21.96
C SER A 53 7.18 4.75 -22.95
N ARG A 54 5.85 4.86 -22.81
CA ARG A 54 5.01 5.76 -23.60
C ARG A 54 5.37 7.23 -23.35
N SER A 55 5.63 7.60 -22.10
CA SER A 55 6.00 8.97 -21.71
C SER A 55 7.37 9.36 -22.28
N VAL A 56 8.35 8.45 -22.23
CA VAL A 56 9.68 8.65 -22.83
C VAL A 56 9.58 8.78 -24.35
N PHE A 57 8.78 7.93 -25.00
CA PHE A 57 8.57 8.03 -26.44
C PHE A 57 7.93 9.36 -26.84
N HIS A 58 6.94 9.82 -26.08
CA HIS A 58 6.30 11.12 -26.30
C HIS A 58 7.27 12.28 -26.06
N ALA A 59 8.21 12.14 -25.10
CA ALA A 59 9.27 13.12 -24.87
C ALA A 59 10.29 13.17 -26.03
N MET A 60 10.56 12.04 -26.70
CA MET A 60 11.49 11.96 -27.84
C MET A 60 10.94 12.52 -29.15
N ASN A 61 9.61 12.60 -29.29
CA ASN A 61 8.94 13.10 -30.50
C ASN A 61 8.11 14.36 -30.17
N PRO A 62 8.77 15.47 -29.81
CA PRO A 62 8.06 16.72 -29.56
C PRO A 62 7.46 17.26 -30.87
N ASP A 63 6.18 17.60 -30.84
CA ASP A 63 5.49 18.30 -31.93
C ASP A 63 4.96 19.64 -31.39
N PHE A 64 5.70 20.71 -31.66
CA PHE A 64 5.42 22.04 -31.12
C PHE A 64 5.01 23.00 -32.25
N VAL A 65 3.71 23.11 -32.47
CA VAL A 65 3.14 24.13 -33.37
C VAL A 65 2.86 25.42 -32.59
N ASP A 66 2.33 25.31 -31.37
CA ASP A 66 1.92 26.44 -30.53
C ASP A 66 2.29 26.24 -29.06
N PHE A 67 2.26 27.33 -28.28
CA PHE A 67 2.49 27.31 -26.82
C PHE A 67 1.58 26.32 -26.08
N TRP A 68 0.31 26.21 -26.50
CA TRP A 68 -0.65 25.27 -25.90
C TRP A 68 -0.24 23.81 -26.12
N SER A 69 0.27 23.48 -27.31
CA SER A 69 0.80 22.14 -27.62
C SER A 69 2.02 21.82 -26.78
N PHE A 70 2.91 22.80 -26.57
CA PHE A 70 4.05 22.67 -25.66
C PHE A 70 3.60 22.41 -24.21
N CYS A 71 2.68 23.20 -23.67
CA CYS A 71 2.14 23.00 -22.31
C CYS A 71 1.46 21.63 -22.16
N HIS A 72 0.68 21.20 -23.17
CA HIS A 72 0.04 19.90 -23.17
C HIS A 72 1.07 18.77 -23.18
N TRP A 73 2.05 18.82 -24.08
CA TRP A 73 3.16 17.86 -24.15
C TRP A 73 3.91 17.77 -22.81
N LEU A 74 4.29 18.92 -22.25
CA LEU A 74 5.00 18.97 -20.97
C LEU A 74 4.16 18.35 -19.84
N GLY A 75 2.86 18.62 -19.83
CA GLY A 75 1.91 18.02 -18.89
C GLY A 75 1.87 16.51 -19.00
N VAL A 76 1.81 15.95 -20.21
CA VAL A 76 1.80 14.49 -20.44
C VAL A 76 3.11 13.84 -19.97
N VAL A 77 4.26 14.42 -20.32
CA VAL A 77 5.57 13.90 -19.92
C VAL A 77 5.76 13.95 -18.41
N LEU A 78 5.42 15.08 -17.78
CA LEU A 78 5.55 15.26 -16.33
C LEU A 78 4.59 14.36 -15.55
N MET A 79 3.37 14.18 -16.04
CA MET A 79 2.42 13.20 -15.50
C MET A 79 2.99 11.77 -15.58
N GLY A 80 3.64 11.41 -16.70
CA GLY A 80 4.41 10.19 -16.86
C GLY A 80 5.40 9.92 -15.73
N LEU A 81 6.24 10.91 -15.44
CA LEU A 81 7.26 10.82 -14.39
C LEU A 81 6.64 10.74 -12.99
N VAL A 82 5.59 11.52 -12.71
CA VAL A 82 4.89 11.49 -11.42
C VAL A 82 4.22 10.13 -11.20
N VAL A 83 3.52 9.59 -12.20
CA VAL A 83 2.89 8.26 -12.14
C VAL A 83 3.94 7.18 -11.89
N MET A 84 5.09 7.23 -12.57
CA MET A 84 6.19 6.30 -12.36
C MET A 84 6.75 6.40 -10.93
N GLY A 85 6.99 7.61 -10.44
CA GLY A 85 7.51 7.85 -9.08
C GLY A 85 6.55 7.35 -7.99
N ILE A 86 5.26 7.69 -8.10
CA ILE A 86 4.22 7.24 -7.17
C ILE A 86 4.12 5.71 -7.19
N SER A 87 4.08 5.10 -8.38
CA SER A 87 4.01 3.64 -8.50
C SER A 87 5.18 2.96 -7.81
N LEU A 88 6.41 3.45 -8.06
CA LEU A 88 7.61 2.91 -7.44
C LEU A 88 7.60 3.08 -5.92
N GLN A 89 7.18 4.24 -5.42
CA GLN A 89 7.09 4.51 -3.99
C GLN A 89 6.07 3.59 -3.30
N LEU A 90 4.89 3.37 -3.89
CA LEU A 90 3.87 2.50 -3.33
C LEU A 90 4.32 1.03 -3.27
N GLU A 91 5.03 0.56 -4.31
CA GLU A 91 5.60 -0.78 -4.37
C GLU A 91 6.74 -0.98 -3.35
N LEU A 92 7.64 0.00 -3.22
CA LEU A 92 8.74 -0.04 -2.22
C LEU A 92 8.19 0.03 -0.79
N SER A 93 7.20 0.88 -0.54
CA SER A 93 6.53 1.01 0.76
C SER A 93 5.94 -0.33 1.20
N GLY A 94 5.31 -1.07 0.27
CA GLY A 94 4.74 -2.38 0.57
C GLY A 94 5.73 -3.45 1.05
N THR A 95 7.03 -3.25 0.86
CA THR A 95 8.08 -4.17 1.33
C THR A 95 8.57 -3.82 2.73
N ILE A 96 8.61 -2.53 3.07
CA ILE A 96 9.21 -2.02 4.31
C ILE A 96 8.20 -2.08 5.49
N TYR A 97 6.90 -1.91 5.24
CA TYR A 97 5.87 -1.89 6.30
C TYR A 97 5.48 -3.27 6.86
N CYS A 98 6.28 -4.31 6.63
CA CYS A 98 5.89 -5.71 6.90
C CYS A 98 5.82 -6.09 8.39
N GLU A 99 6.31 -5.27 9.33
CA GLU A 99 6.44 -5.71 10.74
C GLU A 99 5.72 -4.87 11.80
N GLN A 100 5.15 -3.68 11.52
CA GLN A 100 4.74 -2.81 12.65
C GLN A 100 3.51 -1.92 12.50
N TRP A 101 2.88 -1.81 11.33
CA TRP A 101 1.73 -0.91 11.14
C TRP A 101 0.42 -1.68 10.95
N ARG A 102 -0.57 -1.34 11.80
CA ARG A 102 -1.94 -1.89 11.88
C ARG A 102 -2.57 -2.15 10.50
N MET A 103 -3.35 -3.22 10.39
CA MET A 103 -4.12 -3.67 9.20
C MET A 103 -4.81 -2.54 8.43
N SER A 104 -5.27 -1.48 9.11
CA SER A 104 -5.86 -0.29 8.50
C SER A 104 -4.97 0.39 7.44
N SER A 105 -3.65 0.43 7.65
CA SER A 105 -2.72 1.02 6.67
C SER A 105 -2.57 0.15 5.41
N TYR A 106 -2.70 -1.17 5.55
CA TYR A 106 -2.66 -2.09 4.40
C TYR A 106 -3.88 -1.92 3.49
N PHE A 107 -5.07 -1.90 4.07
CA PHE A 107 -6.32 -1.70 3.32
C PHE A 107 -6.32 -0.35 2.58
N LEU A 108 -5.97 0.74 3.27
CA LEU A 108 -5.89 2.07 2.66
C LEU A 108 -4.87 2.11 1.50
N ASN A 109 -3.70 1.48 1.66
CA ASN A 109 -2.71 1.40 0.60
C ASN A 109 -3.26 0.66 -0.64
N ARG A 110 -3.98 -0.46 -0.44
CA ARG A 110 -4.63 -1.19 -1.54
C ARG A 110 -5.74 -0.39 -2.19
N LEU A 111 -6.55 0.32 -1.40
CA LEU A 111 -7.61 1.19 -1.92
C LEU A 111 -7.06 2.32 -2.79
N VAL A 112 -5.97 2.95 -2.36
CA VAL A 112 -5.26 3.97 -3.15
C VAL A 112 -4.76 3.37 -4.46
N LEU A 113 -4.16 2.17 -4.44
CA LEU A 113 -3.70 1.47 -5.64
C LEU A 113 -4.86 1.16 -6.60
N ILE A 114 -6.03 0.73 -6.10
CA ILE A 114 -7.22 0.45 -6.92
C ILE A 114 -7.70 1.71 -7.64
N ILE A 115 -7.84 2.83 -6.91
CA ILE A 115 -8.26 4.11 -7.51
C ILE A 115 -7.23 4.57 -8.53
N PHE A 116 -5.94 4.49 -8.18
CA PHE A 116 -4.84 4.92 -9.04
C PHE A 116 -4.78 4.14 -10.35
N TYR A 117 -4.75 2.80 -10.30
CA TYR A 117 -4.72 1.97 -11.51
C TYR A 117 -6.04 2.02 -12.30
N GLY A 118 -7.18 2.15 -11.61
CA GLY A 118 -8.47 2.35 -12.27
C GLY A 118 -8.47 3.64 -13.10
N TRP A 119 -8.06 4.75 -12.50
CA TRP A 119 -7.91 6.04 -13.17
C TRP A 119 -6.91 5.98 -14.32
N LEU A 120 -5.75 5.36 -14.11
CA LEU A 120 -4.72 5.21 -15.14
C LEU A 120 -5.21 4.38 -16.33
N GLY A 121 -6.04 3.36 -16.08
CA GLY A 121 -6.68 2.55 -17.13
C GLY A 121 -7.62 3.38 -18.01
N PHE A 122 -8.46 4.22 -17.41
CA PHE A 122 -9.31 5.16 -18.15
C PHE A 122 -8.48 6.17 -18.96
N PHE A 123 -7.41 6.70 -18.35
CA PHE A 123 -6.50 7.62 -19.02
C PHE A 123 -5.86 6.98 -20.26
N CYS A 124 -5.36 5.74 -20.13
CA CYS A 124 -4.75 5.01 -21.26
C CYS A 124 -5.73 4.78 -22.41
N MET A 125 -6.98 4.42 -22.11
CA MET A 125 -8.02 4.17 -23.12
C MET A 125 -8.53 5.45 -23.80
N GLY A 126 -8.58 6.57 -23.08
CA GLY A 126 -9.03 7.86 -23.62
C GLY A 126 -8.00 8.54 -24.52
N SER A 127 -6.71 8.25 -24.34
CA SER A 127 -5.62 8.85 -25.10
C SER A 127 -5.36 8.09 -26.42
N LEU A 128 -6.19 8.34 -27.43
CA LEU A 128 -6.07 7.78 -28.77
C LEU A 128 -5.46 8.81 -29.74
N THR A 129 -4.14 8.78 -29.92
CA THR A 129 -3.48 9.50 -31.03
C THR A 129 -2.50 8.55 -31.74
N GLY A 130 -2.69 8.35 -33.04
CA GLY A 130 -1.84 7.52 -33.92
C GLY A 130 -2.19 6.03 -33.94
N TYR A 131 -2.30 5.44 -35.14
CA TYR A 131 -2.66 4.02 -35.34
C TYR A 131 -1.70 3.03 -34.67
N GLU A 132 -0.41 3.33 -34.67
CA GLU A 132 0.63 2.46 -34.12
C GLU A 132 0.56 2.32 -32.59
N TRP A 133 0.01 3.33 -31.91
CA TRP A 133 -0.01 3.42 -30.45
C TRP A 133 -1.31 2.94 -29.82
N ILE A 134 -2.35 2.74 -30.64
CA ILE A 134 -3.66 2.26 -30.19
C ILE A 134 -3.52 0.91 -29.49
N ILE A 135 -2.71 0.00 -30.03
CA ILE A 135 -2.54 -1.34 -29.44
C ILE A 135 -1.86 -1.21 -28.08
N LEU A 136 -0.76 -0.46 -27.99
CA LEU A 136 -0.02 -0.28 -26.74
C LEU A 136 -0.89 0.38 -25.66
N ALA A 137 -1.64 1.42 -26.02
CA ALA A 137 -2.56 2.11 -25.13
C ALA A 137 -3.70 1.22 -24.62
N ARG A 138 -4.24 0.35 -25.49
CA ARG A 138 -5.27 -0.63 -25.10
C ARG A 138 -4.71 -1.69 -24.16
N VAL A 139 -3.53 -2.24 -24.49
CA VAL A 139 -2.86 -3.25 -23.65
C VAL A 139 -2.51 -2.66 -22.29
N SER A 140 -1.96 -1.45 -22.22
CA SER A 140 -1.66 -0.79 -20.95
C SER A 140 -2.92 -0.50 -20.14
N GLY A 141 -4.00 -0.03 -20.80
CA GLY A 141 -5.29 0.23 -20.14
C GLY A 141 -5.91 -1.04 -19.54
N VAL A 142 -5.96 -2.13 -20.32
CA VAL A 142 -6.47 -3.43 -19.86
C VAL A 142 -5.61 -3.96 -18.71
N THR A 143 -4.29 -3.86 -18.82
CA THR A 143 -3.37 -4.29 -17.75
C THR A 143 -3.62 -3.53 -16.46
N CYS A 144 -3.82 -2.20 -16.52
CA CYS A 144 -4.15 -1.39 -15.36
C CYS A 144 -5.47 -1.82 -14.70
N TRP A 145 -6.52 -2.11 -15.47
CA TRP A 145 -7.79 -2.60 -14.92
C TRP A 145 -7.66 -3.99 -14.28
N ILE A 146 -6.89 -4.90 -14.89
CA ILE A 146 -6.60 -6.22 -14.29
C ILE A 146 -5.86 -6.03 -12.96
N THR A 147 -4.84 -5.18 -12.92
CA THR A 147 -4.10 -4.88 -11.69
C THR A 147 -4.99 -4.25 -10.62
N ALA A 148 -5.90 -3.35 -10.99
CA ALA A 148 -6.88 -2.76 -10.07
C ALA A 148 -7.83 -3.83 -9.51
N GLY A 149 -8.38 -4.70 -10.37
CA GLY A 149 -9.23 -5.82 -9.96
C GLY A 149 -8.51 -6.79 -9.03
N ALA A 150 -7.25 -7.11 -9.31
CA ALA A 150 -6.46 -8.00 -8.47
C ALA A 150 -6.15 -7.39 -7.09
N ASN A 151 -5.88 -6.08 -7.02
CA ASN A 151 -5.75 -5.37 -5.75
C ASN A 151 -7.06 -5.35 -4.96
N PHE A 152 -8.20 -5.20 -5.64
CA PHE A 152 -9.53 -5.28 -5.02
C PHE A 152 -9.80 -6.67 -4.44
N THR A 153 -9.51 -7.73 -5.19
CA THR A 153 -9.62 -9.12 -4.70
C THR A 153 -8.71 -9.35 -3.49
N LEU A 154 -7.46 -8.88 -3.52
CA LEU A 154 -6.54 -9.01 -2.39
C LEU A 154 -7.01 -8.21 -1.15
N ALA A 155 -7.65 -7.05 -1.34
CA ALA A 155 -8.22 -6.29 -0.23
C ALA A 155 -9.40 -7.05 0.40
N ALA A 156 -10.32 -7.57 -0.42
CA ALA A 156 -11.50 -8.31 0.04
C ALA A 156 -11.14 -9.63 0.75
N LEU A 157 -10.06 -10.30 0.35
CA LEU A 157 -9.61 -11.54 0.99
C LEU A 157 -9.02 -11.33 2.39
N VAL A 158 -8.45 -10.15 2.67
CA VAL A 158 -7.84 -9.85 3.98
C VAL A 158 -8.91 -9.55 5.04
N ASP A 159 -10.02 -8.89 4.66
CA ASP A 159 -11.09 -8.58 5.61
C ASP A 159 -11.83 -9.84 6.13
N GLY A 160 -11.79 -10.95 5.38
CA GLY A 160 -12.51 -12.17 5.73
C GLY A 160 -11.85 -13.04 6.81
N GLU A 161 -10.52 -12.96 6.97
CA GLU A 161 -9.79 -13.83 7.90
C GLU A 161 -9.63 -13.19 9.30
N ASP A 162 -9.59 -11.86 9.41
CA ASP A 162 -9.42 -11.16 10.70
C ASP A 162 -10.72 -11.01 11.51
N LEU A 163 -11.90 -10.97 10.86
CA LEU A 163 -13.18 -10.80 11.56
C LEU A 163 -13.61 -12.03 12.38
N GLY A 164 -12.93 -13.16 12.22
CA GLY A 164 -13.31 -14.43 12.84
C GLY A 164 -12.62 -14.78 14.16
N ASP A 165 -11.47 -14.19 14.48
CA ASP A 165 -10.59 -14.68 15.57
C ASP A 165 -10.07 -13.58 16.51
N GLU A 166 -10.22 -12.29 16.15
CA GLU A 166 -9.76 -11.16 16.98
C GLU A 166 -10.69 -10.87 18.19
N GLY A 167 -11.77 -11.62 18.36
CA GLY A 167 -12.71 -11.48 19.48
C GLY A 167 -12.26 -12.12 20.80
N GLU A 168 -11.25 -13.00 20.81
CA GLU A 168 -10.98 -13.84 21.99
C GLU A 168 -9.57 -13.71 22.62
N ILE A 169 -8.58 -13.02 22.01
CA ILE A 169 -7.17 -13.10 22.48
C ILE A 169 -6.46 -11.76 22.71
N VAL A 170 -7.17 -10.63 22.88
CA VAL A 170 -6.53 -9.37 23.34
C VAL A 170 -6.51 -9.24 24.88
N GLU A 171 -7.05 -10.21 25.63
CA GLU A 171 -7.04 -10.17 27.11
C GLU A 171 -5.86 -10.88 27.81
N GLN A 172 -4.84 -11.38 27.09
CA GLN A 172 -3.74 -12.13 27.74
C GLN A 172 -2.32 -11.58 27.64
N GLN A 173 -2.10 -10.41 27.02
CA GLN A 173 -0.80 -9.73 27.11
C GLN A 173 -0.82 -8.47 27.97
N LYS A 174 -1.64 -8.49 29.04
CA LYS A 174 -1.23 -7.81 30.27
C LYS A 174 -0.10 -8.65 30.87
N VAL A 175 1.11 -8.48 30.34
CA VAL A 175 2.35 -8.92 30.98
C VAL A 175 2.26 -8.36 32.38
N SER A 176 1.89 -9.22 33.34
CA SER A 176 1.94 -8.90 34.75
C SER A 176 3.34 -8.31 34.96
N PRO A 177 3.47 -7.04 35.40
CA PRO A 177 4.78 -6.51 35.72
C PRO A 177 5.37 -7.53 36.69
N ARG A 178 6.43 -8.19 36.24
CA ARG A 178 7.25 -9.09 37.05
C ARG A 178 7.67 -8.20 38.21
N LYS A 179 6.91 -8.25 39.30
CA LYS A 179 7.30 -7.71 40.60
C LYS A 179 8.66 -8.33 40.79
N ASN A 180 9.68 -7.50 40.61
CA ASN A 180 11.02 -7.81 41.04
C ASN A 180 10.85 -8.22 42.49
N GLN A 181 10.92 -9.53 42.72
CA GLN A 181 11.25 -10.09 44.00
C GLN A 181 12.60 -9.48 44.33
N ALA A 182 12.54 -8.36 45.05
CA ALA A 182 13.55 -7.94 45.99
C ALA A 182 13.63 -9.04 47.06
N ALA A 183 14.18 -10.18 46.68
CA ALA A 183 14.71 -11.18 47.59
C ALA A 183 16.22 -11.04 47.51
N GLU A 184 16.73 -10.06 48.23
CA GLU A 184 17.80 -10.24 49.20
C GLU A 184 18.72 -11.45 48.89
N ARG A 185 19.73 -11.22 48.04
CA ARG A 185 20.93 -12.05 48.02
C ARG A 185 22.14 -11.16 48.31
N SER A 186 22.74 -11.49 49.44
CA SER A 186 23.99 -11.02 50.01
C SER A 186 25.11 -10.73 49.01
N PRO A 187 25.98 -9.75 49.30
CA PRO A 187 27.15 -9.45 48.47
C PRO A 187 28.24 -10.54 48.61
N PRO A 188 28.75 -11.12 47.51
CA PRO A 188 30.03 -11.80 47.56
C PRO A 188 31.18 -10.77 47.53
N LYS A 189 32.15 -11.05 48.40
CA LYS A 189 33.38 -10.30 48.66
C LYS A 189 34.13 -9.90 47.39
N VAL A 190 34.58 -8.65 47.43
CA VAL A 190 35.59 -8.02 46.58
C VAL A 190 36.88 -8.85 46.56
N HIS A 191 37.37 -9.17 45.37
CA HIS A 191 38.80 -9.39 45.12
C HIS A 191 39.23 -8.46 43.99
N GLY A 192 40.16 -7.58 44.33
CA GLY A 192 40.60 -6.49 43.47
C GLY A 192 41.43 -6.99 42.30
N HIS A 193 41.21 -6.39 41.14
CA HIS A 193 42.27 -6.14 40.19
C HIS A 193 42.22 -4.68 39.78
N SER A 194 43.24 -3.97 40.26
CA SER A 194 43.72 -2.70 39.77
C SER A 194 44.20 -2.89 38.33
N TYR A 195 43.64 -2.15 37.38
CA TYR A 195 44.40 -1.60 36.26
C TYR A 195 43.83 -0.25 35.83
N ASP A 196 44.79 0.64 35.61
CA ASP A 196 44.69 2.06 35.42
C ASP A 196 44.09 2.48 34.07
N HIS A 197 43.49 3.68 34.12
CA HIS A 197 43.51 4.74 33.10
C HIS A 197 43.50 4.37 31.61
N GLN A 198 42.40 4.72 30.93
CA GLN A 198 42.52 5.59 29.75
C GLN A 198 41.29 6.47 29.55
N THR A 199 41.54 7.76 29.68
CA THR A 199 40.67 8.88 29.36
C THR A 199 40.54 9.06 27.86
N TRP A 200 39.31 9.22 27.35
CA TRP A 200 39.08 10.11 26.21
C TRP A 200 37.85 10.97 26.47
N ALA A 201 38.12 12.27 26.57
CA ALA A 201 37.18 13.37 26.71
C ALA A 201 36.55 13.79 25.37
N GLY A 202 35.32 14.30 25.42
CA GLY A 202 34.64 14.96 24.31
C GLY A 202 33.12 14.78 24.48
N SER A 203 32.47 15.45 25.43
CA SER A 203 32.05 16.87 25.37
C SER A 203 31.24 17.19 24.12
N GLY A 204 29.93 17.40 24.31
CA GLY A 204 29.04 17.81 23.23
C GLY A 204 27.56 17.85 23.65
N ASN A 205 27.25 18.59 24.71
CA ASN A 205 25.88 19.02 25.03
C ASN A 205 25.28 19.78 23.85
N SER A 206 24.02 19.49 23.52
CA SER A 206 22.99 20.52 23.22
C SER A 206 21.64 19.87 22.92
N SER A 207 20.81 19.76 23.96
CA SER A 207 19.36 19.92 23.78
C SER A 207 19.08 21.37 23.43
N PRO A 208 18.09 21.64 22.56
CA PRO A 208 17.00 22.47 23.05
C PRO A 208 15.61 21.97 22.60
N HIS A 209 14.67 22.20 23.51
CA HIS A 209 13.26 22.50 23.29
C HIS A 209 12.74 22.47 21.84
N SER A 210 11.68 21.69 21.62
CA SER A 210 10.66 22.03 20.64
C SER A 210 9.28 21.96 21.28
N TYR A 211 8.85 23.10 21.82
CA TYR A 211 7.44 23.45 21.98
C TYR A 211 6.90 23.74 20.58
N GLY A 212 6.22 22.77 19.96
CA GLY A 212 5.56 22.93 18.66
C GLY A 212 4.06 23.06 18.85
N GLY A 213 3.58 24.30 18.85
CA GLY A 213 2.18 24.67 19.05
C GLY A 213 1.21 24.06 18.05
N SER A 214 0.05 23.66 18.59
CA SER A 214 -1.14 23.24 17.85
C SER A 214 -1.81 24.48 17.24
N HIS A 215 -1.45 24.82 16.01
CA HIS A 215 -2.22 25.78 15.20
C HIS A 215 -3.30 25.02 14.43
N LYS A 216 -4.54 25.12 14.91
CA LYS A 216 -5.74 24.88 14.11
C LYS A 216 -5.74 25.89 12.95
N ILE A 217 -5.31 25.46 11.77
CA ILE A 217 -5.57 26.16 10.52
C ILE A 217 -7.01 25.82 10.16
N ALA A 218 -7.91 26.77 10.42
CA ALA A 218 -9.25 26.77 9.82
C ALA A 218 -9.08 26.98 8.31
N THR A 219 -9.32 25.93 7.54
CA THR A 219 -9.41 25.98 6.09
C THR A 219 -10.64 26.82 5.69
N PRO A 220 -10.51 27.82 4.80
CA PRO A 220 -11.66 28.49 4.22
C PRO A 220 -12.44 27.53 3.33
N HIS A 221 -13.75 27.43 3.58
CA HIS A 221 -14.74 26.80 2.71
C HIS A 221 -14.79 27.57 1.37
N HIS A 222 -14.05 27.09 0.36
CA HIS A 222 -14.30 27.50 -1.02
C HIS A 222 -15.44 26.66 -1.60
N SER A 223 -16.65 27.21 -1.51
CA SER A 223 -17.80 26.80 -2.30
C SER A 223 -17.52 27.08 -3.78
N TRP A 224 -17.30 26.02 -4.57
CA TRP A 224 -17.36 26.11 -6.02
C TRP A 224 -18.82 25.98 -6.43
N ASN A 225 -19.45 27.13 -6.69
CA ASN A 225 -20.70 27.18 -7.42
C ASN A 225 -20.47 26.68 -8.84
N THR A 226 -20.92 25.46 -9.11
CA THR A 226 -21.04 24.87 -10.44
C THR A 226 -22.11 25.64 -11.21
N VAL A 227 -21.70 26.62 -12.02
CA VAL A 227 -22.57 27.20 -13.04
C VAL A 227 -22.65 26.21 -14.18
N GLY A 228 -23.79 25.53 -14.26
CA GLY A 228 -24.17 24.65 -15.36
C GLY A 228 -24.24 25.43 -16.67
N GLY A 229 -23.36 25.08 -17.61
CA GLY A 229 -23.48 25.41 -19.01
C GLY A 229 -24.17 24.27 -19.74
N SER A 230 -25.47 24.46 -20.03
CA SER A 230 -26.29 23.59 -20.87
C SER A 230 -25.74 23.46 -22.30
N HIS A 231 -25.78 22.23 -22.81
CA HIS A 231 -26.13 21.81 -24.17
C HIS A 231 -25.83 22.76 -25.34
N LYS A 232 -25.07 22.27 -26.33
CA LYS A 232 -25.53 22.34 -27.74
C LYS A 232 -24.80 21.41 -28.71
N SER A 233 -25.64 20.61 -29.38
CA SER A 233 -25.57 20.16 -30.78
C SER A 233 -24.42 19.25 -31.24
N GLY A 234 -24.81 18.06 -31.69
CA GLY A 234 -23.95 17.00 -32.21
C GLY A 234 -23.35 17.27 -33.61
N PRO A 235 -22.50 16.35 -34.09
CA PRO A 235 -21.87 16.48 -35.39
C PRO A 235 -22.81 16.04 -36.53
N PRO A 236 -22.76 16.71 -37.70
CA PRO A 236 -23.46 16.25 -38.89
C PRO A 236 -22.77 15.00 -39.45
N LEU A 237 -23.59 14.08 -39.97
CA LEU A 237 -23.15 12.98 -40.83
C LEU A 237 -22.32 13.55 -41.99
N GLN A 238 -21.09 13.07 -42.16
CA GLN A 238 -20.44 13.05 -43.46
C GLN A 238 -20.55 11.65 -44.05
N SER A 239 -21.48 11.51 -44.99
CA SER A 239 -21.52 10.43 -45.96
C SER A 239 -20.50 10.68 -47.06
N GLY A 240 -19.77 9.64 -47.45
CA GLY A 240 -19.11 9.56 -48.75
C GLY A 240 -17.59 9.67 -48.67
N ASN A 241 -16.89 8.61 -49.04
CA ASN A 241 -16.67 8.35 -50.46
C ASN A 241 -16.17 6.92 -50.67
N SER A 242 -16.79 6.22 -51.61
CA SER A 242 -16.32 4.94 -52.14
C SER A 242 -15.57 5.25 -53.44
N GLY A 243 -14.28 4.95 -53.47
CA GLY A 243 -13.46 4.86 -54.67
C GLY A 243 -12.35 3.87 -54.37
N HIS A 244 -12.39 2.66 -54.92
CA HIS A 244 -11.78 2.34 -56.22
C HIS A 244 -10.43 3.03 -56.36
N TRP A 245 -9.33 2.33 -56.02
CA TRP A 245 -8.34 1.79 -56.96
C TRP A 245 -7.69 0.57 -56.32
#